data_AF-A0A7X9IJ02-F1
#
_entry.id   AF-A0A7X9IJ02-F1
#
_cell.length_a   1.000
_cell.length_b   1.000
_cell.length_c   1.000
_cell.angle_alpha   90.00
_cell.angle_beta   90.00
_cell.angle_gamma   90.00
#
_symmetry.space_group_name_H-M   'P 1'
#
loop_
_entity.id
_entity.type
_entity.pdbx_description
1 polymer ?
#
loop_
_entity_poly.entity_id
_entity_poly.type
_entity_poly.pdbx_seq_one_letter_code
_entity_poly.pdbx_strand_id
1 'polypeptide(L)'
;MKGWSNSEIPAAGAHVPEKRLLAAVLQRAITDYVSGEGELKEGARSWLMEDEPSDAPLTFKFICEALDLDYESLKSAILMQAETAQQDAVQEIAL
;
A
#
# COMPACT_ATOMS: atom_id res chain seq x y z
N MET A 1 -4.48 39.76 1.05
CA MET A 1 -4.02 38.44 0.56
C MET A 1 -3.35 37.75 1.73
N LYS A 2 -3.96 36.68 2.26
CA LYS A 2 -3.48 35.96 3.45
C LYS A 2 -2.39 35.00 2.98
N GLY A 3 -1.13 35.36 3.20
CA GLY A 3 0.00 34.49 2.89
C GLY A 3 -0.06 33.24 3.76
N TRP A 4 -0.10 32.07 3.14
CA TRP A 4 0.14 30.81 3.82
C TRP A 4 1.60 30.81 4.29
N SER A 5 1.81 31.08 5.57
CA SER A 5 3.13 30.99 6.20
C SER A 5 3.39 29.53 6.53
N ASN A 6 4.39 28.92 5.89
CA ASN A 6 4.92 27.57 6.19
C ASN A 6 5.65 27.51 7.55
N SER A 7 5.30 28.36 8.52
CA SER A 7 6.02 28.50 9.80
C SER A 7 5.78 27.35 10.80
N GLU A 8 4.93 26.38 10.49
CA GLU A 8 4.59 25.28 11.40
C GLU A 8 5.09 23.91 10.91
N ILE A 9 6.12 23.86 10.05
CA ILE A 9 6.74 22.58 9.69
C ILE A 9 7.72 22.20 10.82
N PRO A 10 7.44 21.13 11.59
CA PRO A 10 8.36 20.66 12.63
C PRO A 10 9.71 20.26 12.02
N ALA A 11 10.79 20.39 12.81
CA ALA A 11 12.16 20.20 12.37
C ALA A 11 12.39 18.90 11.56
N ALA A 12 13.31 19.01 10.59
CA ALA A 12 13.59 18.15 9.44
C ALA A 12 14.00 16.67 9.70
N GLY A 13 13.60 16.07 10.81
CA GLY A 13 13.89 14.66 11.16
C GLY A 13 12.69 13.72 11.17
N ALA A 14 11.45 14.22 11.22
CA ALA A 14 10.25 13.39 11.50
C ALA A 14 9.17 13.38 10.40
N HIS A 15 9.29 14.26 9.40
CA HIS A 15 8.30 14.36 8.32
C HIS A 15 9.01 14.40 6.96
N VAL A 16 9.19 13.23 6.35
CA VAL A 16 9.57 13.12 4.94
C VAL A 16 8.26 12.98 4.16
N PRO A 17 7.74 14.05 3.51
CA PRO A 17 6.45 14.02 2.83
C PRO A 17 6.38 12.92 1.77
N GLU A 18 7.51 12.64 1.12
CA GLU A 18 7.68 11.55 0.17
C GLU A 18 7.41 10.18 0.80
N LYS A 19 8.05 9.84 1.94
CA LYS A 19 7.77 8.57 2.64
C LYS A 19 6.30 8.46 3.04
N ARG A 20 5.64 9.56 3.42
CA ARG A 20 4.20 9.56 3.72
C ARG A 20 3.34 9.28 2.48
N LEU A 21 3.70 9.85 1.34
CA LEU A 21 3.02 9.58 0.08
C LEU A 21 3.19 8.11 -0.33
N LEU A 22 4.42 7.58 -0.27
CA LEU A 22 4.70 6.18 -0.59
C LEU A 22 3.93 5.23 0.33
N ALA A 23 3.90 5.51 1.64
CA ALA A 23 3.12 4.73 2.59
C ALA A 23 1.60 4.80 2.30
N ALA A 24 1.08 5.96 1.90
CA ALA A 24 -0.33 6.11 1.54
C ALA A 24 -0.68 5.33 0.25
N VAL A 25 0.20 5.34 -0.75
CA VAL A 25 0.05 4.53 -1.97
C VAL A 25 0.02 3.04 -1.63
N LEU A 26 0.99 2.58 -0.83
CA LEU A 26 1.07 1.19 -0.38
C LEU A 26 -0.18 0.77 0.41
N GLN A 27 -0.59 1.59 1.39
CA GLN A 27 -1.78 1.33 2.20
C GLN A 27 -3.04 1.24 1.34
N ARG A 28 -3.18 2.11 0.33
CA ARG A 28 -4.31 2.08 -0.59
C ARG A 28 -4.34 0.80 -1.40
N ALA A 29 -3.21 0.40 -2.00
CA ALA A 29 -3.12 -0.84 -2.76
C ALA A 29 -3.46 -2.08 -1.90
N ILE A 30 -2.92 -2.15 -0.68
CA ILE A 30 -3.23 -3.25 0.25
C ILE A 30 -4.73 -3.27 0.59
N THR A 31 -5.32 -2.11 0.87
CA THR A 31 -6.75 -2.00 1.22
C THR A 31 -7.63 -2.44 0.04
N ASP A 32 -7.32 -1.97 -1.16
CA ASP A 32 -8.05 -2.32 -2.38
C ASP A 32 -7.91 -3.81 -2.71
N TYR A 33 -6.77 -4.44 -2.41
CA TYR A 33 -6.58 -5.88 -2.61
C TYR A 33 -7.31 -6.73 -1.56
N VAL A 34 -7.17 -6.38 -0.28
CA VAL A 34 -7.73 -7.15 0.84
C VAL A 34 -9.25 -7.02 0.89
N SER A 35 -9.76 -5.79 0.84
CA SER A 35 -11.18 -5.47 1.07
C SER A 35 -11.92 -4.96 -0.16
N GLY A 36 -11.23 -4.68 -1.26
CA GLY A 36 -11.87 -4.23 -2.49
C GLY A 36 -12.56 -5.37 -3.26
N GLU A 37 -13.27 -4.97 -4.32
CA GLU A 37 -14.03 -5.87 -5.19
C GLU A 37 -13.79 -5.52 -6.66
N GLY A 38 -14.10 -6.47 -7.55
CA GLY A 38 -14.07 -6.27 -8.99
C GLY A 38 -12.72 -5.76 -9.52
N GLU A 39 -12.78 -4.75 -10.39
CA GLU A 39 -11.61 -4.19 -11.08
C GLU A 39 -10.60 -3.55 -10.12
N LEU A 40 -11.05 -2.97 -9.00
CA LEU A 40 -10.15 -2.35 -8.02
C LEU A 40 -9.26 -3.39 -7.35
N LYS A 41 -9.83 -4.53 -6.95
CA LYS A 41 -9.08 -5.63 -6.36
C LYS A 41 -8.09 -6.24 -7.36
N GLU A 42 -8.50 -6.44 -8.61
CA GLU A 42 -7.61 -7.01 -9.63
C GLU A 42 -6.47 -6.06 -9.98
N GLY A 43 -6.74 -4.76 -10.11
CA GLY A 43 -5.70 -3.76 -10.35
C GLY A 43 -4.68 -3.70 -9.19
N ALA A 44 -5.17 -3.73 -7.95
CA ALA A 44 -4.30 -3.78 -6.78
C ALA A 44 -3.50 -5.09 -6.71
N ARG A 45 -4.12 -6.22 -7.05
CA ARG A 45 -3.45 -7.53 -7.14
C ARG A 45 -2.31 -7.51 -8.15
N SER A 46 -2.58 -7.03 -9.36
CA SER A 46 -1.59 -6.89 -10.43
C SER A 46 -0.39 -6.08 -9.94
N TRP A 47 -0.63 -4.89 -9.37
CA TRP A 47 0.44 -4.01 -8.88
C TRP A 47 1.25 -4.61 -7.71
N LEU A 48 0.62 -5.33 -6.78
CA LEU A 48 1.29 -5.95 -5.63
C LEU A 48 2.07 -7.22 -5.98
N MET A 49 1.60 -7.98 -6.98
CA MET A 49 2.04 -9.35 -7.20
C MET A 49 2.90 -9.54 -8.44
N GLU A 50 2.81 -8.65 -9.43
CA GLU A 50 3.58 -8.75 -10.66
C GLU A 50 5.04 -8.35 -10.45
N ASP A 51 5.94 -9.17 -10.98
CA ASP A 51 7.37 -8.88 -11.02
C ASP A 51 7.65 -7.98 -12.23
N GLU A 52 7.33 -6.70 -12.07
CA GLU A 52 7.74 -5.65 -13.02
C GLU A 52 9.27 -5.50 -13.05
N PRO A 53 9.86 -5.04 -14.17
CA PRO A 53 11.27 -4.69 -14.22
C PRO A 53 11.63 -3.75 -13.07
N SER A 54 12.75 -4.02 -12.40
CA SER A 54 13.21 -3.25 -11.22
C SER A 54 13.33 -1.74 -11.45
N ASP A 55 13.39 -1.34 -12.72
CA ASP A 55 13.71 0.01 -13.16
C ASP A 55 12.45 0.87 -13.36
N ALA A 56 11.26 0.26 -13.29
CA ALA A 56 10.00 0.98 -13.35
C ALA A 56 9.79 1.81 -12.07
N PRO A 57 9.43 3.10 -12.17
CA PRO A 57 9.18 3.94 -11.00
C PRO A 57 7.92 3.48 -10.27
N LEU A 58 7.93 3.57 -8.93
CA LEU A 58 6.76 3.28 -8.07
C LEU A 58 6.23 1.85 -8.17
N THR A 59 7.09 0.88 -8.47
CA THR A 59 6.76 -0.55 -8.28
C THR A 59 6.58 -0.87 -6.80
N PHE A 60 5.87 -1.95 -6.49
CA PHE A 60 5.73 -2.45 -5.12
C PHE A 60 7.08 -2.64 -4.43
N LYS A 61 8.05 -3.23 -5.14
CA LYS A 61 9.41 -3.43 -4.64
C LYS A 61 10.12 -2.11 -4.36
N PHE A 62 10.09 -1.15 -5.30
CA PHE A 62 10.67 0.18 -5.11
C PHE A 62 10.11 0.88 -3.87
N ILE A 63 8.78 0.81 -3.67
CA ILE A 63 8.13 1.43 -2.51
C ILE A 63 8.55 0.76 -1.20
N CYS A 64 8.65 -0.58 -1.18
CA CYS A 64 9.12 -1.30 0.01
C CYS A 64 10.57 -0.89 0.35
N GLU A 65 11.46 -0.83 -0.63
CA GLU A 65 12.85 -0.41 -0.45
C GLU A 65 12.94 1.04 0.08
N ALA A 66 12.17 1.97 -0.50
CA ALA A 66 12.13 3.37 -0.06
C ALA A 66 11.56 3.56 1.36
N LEU A 67 10.74 2.61 1.83
CA LEU A 67 10.14 2.59 3.16
C LEU A 67 10.89 1.70 4.16
N ASP A 68 12.04 1.12 3.77
CA ASP A 68 12.82 0.20 4.60
C ASP A 68 12.02 -1.06 5.03
N LEU A 69 11.19 -1.60 4.14
CA LEU A 69 10.35 -2.78 4.35
C LEU A 69 10.87 -4.00 3.55
N ASP A 70 10.76 -5.19 4.13
CA ASP A 70 11.04 -6.45 3.43
C ASP A 70 9.86 -6.83 2.52
N TYR A 71 10.06 -6.73 1.21
CA TYR A 71 8.97 -6.88 0.24
C TYR A 71 8.42 -8.31 0.18
N GLU A 72 9.25 -9.34 0.34
CA GLU A 72 8.82 -10.76 0.30
C GLU A 72 7.94 -11.12 1.49
N SER A 73 8.37 -10.72 2.70
CA SER A 73 7.60 -10.94 3.93
C SER A 73 6.29 -10.16 3.90
N LEU A 74 6.32 -8.92 3.41
CA LEU A 74 5.12 -8.10 3.28
C LEU A 74 4.13 -8.69 2.26
N LYS A 75 4.62 -9.11 1.09
CA LYS A 75 3.80 -9.79 0.07
C LYS A 75 3.11 -11.03 0.63
N SER A 76 3.86 -11.85 1.36
CA SER A 76 3.34 -13.05 2.02
C SER A 76 2.26 -12.72 3.07
N ALA A 77 2.47 -11.68 3.88
CA ALA A 77 1.50 -11.24 4.89
C ALA A 77 0.20 -10.71 4.26
N ILE A 78 0.30 -9.94 3.17
CA ILE A 78 -0.85 -9.42 2.43
C ILE A 78 -1.68 -10.56 1.84
N LEU A 79 -1.04 -11.59 1.26
CA LEU A 79 -1.73 -12.77 0.73
C LEU A 79 -2.52 -13.50 1.82
N MET A 80 -1.87 -13.79 2.95
CA MET A 80 -2.52 -14.46 4.09
C MET A 80 -3.71 -13.65 4.62
N GLN A 81 -3.59 -12.33 4.68
CA GLN A 81 -4.68 -11.46 5.12
C GLN A 81 -5.84 -11.44 4.13
N ALA A 82 -5.57 -11.42 2.82
CA ALA A 82 -6.60 -11.46 1.79
C ALA A 82 -7.37 -12.79 1.78
N GLU A 83 -6.68 -13.92 2.02
CA GLU A 83 -7.31 -15.23 2.17
C GLU A 83 -8.23 -15.29 3.39
N THR A 84 -7.76 -14.77 4.54
CA THR A 84 -8.57 -14.70 5.77
C THR A 84 -9.83 -13.86 5.56
N ALA A 85 -9.70 -12.69 4.93
CA ALA A 85 -10.84 -11.81 4.65
C ALA A 85 -11.88 -12.46 3.72
N GLN A 86 -11.45 -13.29 2.76
CA GLN A 86 -12.36 -14.06 1.91
C GLN A 86 -13.10 -15.16 2.68
N GLN A 87 -12.42 -15.83 3.61
CA GLN A 87 -13.04 -16.87 4.44
C GLN A 87 -14.13 -16.29 5.35
N ASP A 88 -13.86 -15.16 6.00
CA ASP A 88 -14.83 -14.48 6.86
C ASP A 88 -16.09 -14.06 6.08
N ALA A 89 -15.90 -13.48 4.89
CA ALA A 89 -17.01 -13.08 4.02
C ALA A 89 -17.88 -14.28 3.57
N VAL A 90 -17.26 -15.43 3.26
CA VAL A 90 -18.00 -16.64 2.89
C VAL A 90 -18.78 -17.21 4.08
N GLN A 91 -18.22 -17.14 5.28
CA GLN A 91 -18.83 -17.67 6.48
C GLN A 91 -20.05 -16.85 6.93
N GLU A 92 -20.03 -15.53 6.75
CA GLU A 92 -21.16 -14.64 7.05
C GLU A 92 -22.36 -14.87 6.10
N ILE A 93 -22.12 -15.19 4.82
CA ILE A 93 -23.18 -15.49 3.85
C ILE A 93 -23.83 -16.86 4.09
N ALA A 94 -23.13 -17.77 4.76
CA ALA A 94 -23.60 -19.13 5.03
C ALA A 94 -24.47 -19.28 6.30
N LEU A 95 -24.69 -18.19 7.05
CA LEU A 95 -25.52 -18.12 8.27
C LEU A 95 -26.89 -17.49 7.98
#